data_AF-A0A937DMA8-F1
#
_entry.id   AF-A0A937DMA8-F1
#
_cell.length_a   1.000
_cell.length_b   1.000
_cell.length_c   1.000
_cell.angle_alpha   90.00
_cell.angle_beta   90.00
_cell.angle_gamma   90.00
#
_symmetry.space_group_name_H-M   'P 1'
#
loop_
_entity.id
_entity.type
_entity.pdbx_description
1 polymer ?
#
loop_
_entity_poly.entity_id
_entity_poly.type
_entity_poly.pdbx_seq_one_letter_code
_entity_poly.pdbx_strand_id
1 'polypeptide(L)'
;SLYWLGKKIIDQPSIAIQDLTVDQWDPYDHTGPLPTTEDALSALENYLRARKLYRLITKTSIIIAPGYSFKIMKGLITNFHQPQSTLLLLVAAITGTNWRTIYQYALDHDFRFLSYGDGSLLWKQD
;
A
#
# COMPACT_ATOMS: atom_id res chain seq x y z
N SER A 1 4.53 1.89 -0.79
CA SER A 1 5.63 1.61 -1.75
C SER A 1 7.03 1.62 -1.13
N LEU A 2 7.38 2.57 -0.22
CA LEU A 2 8.74 2.66 0.34
C LEU A 2 9.29 1.35 0.92
N TYR A 3 8.48 0.62 1.69
CA TYR A 3 8.85 -0.71 2.19
C TYR A 3 9.30 -1.67 1.08
N TRP A 4 8.55 -1.75 -0.02
CA TRP A 4 8.85 -2.65 -1.14
C TRP A 4 10.08 -2.22 -1.94
N LEU A 5 10.34 -0.91 -2.04
CA LEU A 5 11.60 -0.40 -2.59
C LEU A 5 12.79 -0.82 -1.74
N GLY A 6 12.66 -0.69 -0.42
CA GLY A 6 13.65 -1.18 0.54
C GLY A 6 13.90 -2.69 0.44
N LYS A 7 12.84 -3.48 0.36
CA LYS A 7 12.91 -4.93 0.13
C LYS A 7 13.63 -5.27 -1.18
N LYS A 8 13.33 -4.58 -2.29
CA LYS A 8 14.04 -4.78 -3.58
C LYS A 8 15.53 -4.46 -3.47
N ILE A 9 15.92 -3.45 -2.70
CA ILE A 9 17.33 -3.14 -2.44
C ILE A 9 18.00 -4.23 -1.62
N ILE A 10 17.30 -4.80 -0.62
CA ILE A 10 17.81 -5.93 0.17
C ILE A 10 18.06 -7.15 -0.74
N ASP A 11 17.11 -7.45 -1.62
CA ASP A 11 17.25 -8.57 -2.58
C ASP A 11 18.33 -8.30 -3.64
N GLN A 12 18.46 -7.04 -4.10
CA GLN A 12 19.40 -6.63 -5.14
C GLN A 12 20.12 -5.32 -4.77
N PRO A 13 21.19 -5.35 -3.95
CA PRO A 13 21.87 -4.14 -3.46
C PRO A 13 22.46 -3.23 -4.54
N SER A 14 22.78 -3.82 -5.71
CA SER A 14 23.33 -3.13 -6.87
C SER A 14 22.26 -2.63 -7.85
N ILE A 15 20.96 -2.76 -7.55
CA ILE A 15 19.88 -2.29 -8.42
C ILE A 15 20.10 -0.82 -8.81
N ALA A 16 19.95 -0.53 -10.09
CA ALA A 16 20.12 0.82 -10.60
C ALA A 16 18.89 1.68 -10.23
N ILE A 17 19.10 2.98 -10.03
CA ILE A 17 18.05 3.88 -9.54
C ILE A 17 16.85 3.96 -10.50
N GLN A 18 17.09 3.86 -11.80
CA GLN A 18 16.06 3.89 -12.83
C GLN A 18 15.16 2.64 -12.83
N ASP A 19 15.67 1.53 -12.29
CA ASP A 19 14.98 0.23 -12.22
C ASP A 19 14.36 -0.01 -10.84
N LEU A 20 14.61 0.90 -9.88
CA LEU A 20 14.06 0.84 -8.53
C LEU A 20 12.59 1.30 -8.52
N THR A 21 11.69 0.48 -9.07
CA THR A 21 10.23 0.70 -9.14
C THR A 21 9.47 -0.29 -8.25
N VAL A 22 8.18 0.00 -7.99
CA VAL A 22 7.27 -1.01 -7.41
C VAL A 22 6.21 -1.40 -8.43
N ASP A 23 6.27 -2.63 -8.90
CA ASP A 23 5.35 -3.17 -9.89
C ASP A 23 4.07 -3.67 -9.21
N GLN A 24 3.09 -4.03 -10.03
CA GLN A 24 1.72 -4.28 -9.59
C GLN A 24 1.61 -5.41 -8.55
N TRP A 25 2.36 -6.49 -8.76
CA TRP A 25 2.26 -7.73 -7.98
C TRP A 25 3.45 -7.99 -7.06
N ASP A 26 4.40 -7.06 -6.97
CA ASP A 26 5.56 -7.14 -6.04
C ASP A 26 5.18 -7.57 -4.61
N PRO A 27 4.03 -7.12 -4.04
CA PRO A 27 3.65 -7.58 -2.71
C PRO A 27 3.36 -9.06 -2.54
N TYR A 28 3.14 -9.76 -3.64
CA TYR A 28 2.66 -11.14 -3.69
C TYR A 28 3.72 -12.04 -4.34
N ASP A 29 4.55 -11.49 -5.23
CA ASP A 29 5.63 -12.18 -5.93
C ASP A 29 6.94 -12.12 -5.13
N HIS A 30 6.97 -12.79 -3.98
CA HIS A 30 8.20 -12.94 -3.20
C HIS A 30 8.31 -14.33 -2.60
N THR A 31 9.54 -14.83 -2.52
CA THR A 31 9.88 -16.08 -1.85
C THR A 31 10.76 -15.78 -0.64
N GLY A 32 10.48 -16.44 0.49
CA GLY A 32 11.27 -16.31 1.70
C GLY A 32 10.72 -15.27 2.70
N PRO A 33 11.43 -15.09 3.83
CA PRO A 33 10.98 -14.21 4.89
C PRO A 33 11.03 -12.74 4.42
N LEU A 34 9.97 -12.01 4.75
CA LEU A 34 9.92 -10.57 4.52
C LEU A 34 10.76 -9.84 5.59
N PRO A 35 11.55 -8.82 5.20
CA PRO A 35 12.30 -8.02 6.17
C PRO A 35 11.36 -7.23 7.07
N THR A 36 11.86 -6.82 8.23
CA THR A 36 11.11 -5.89 9.08
C THR A 36 10.92 -4.55 8.37
N THR A 37 9.95 -3.76 8.82
CA THR A 37 9.74 -2.41 8.28
C THR A 37 10.96 -1.53 8.50
N GLU A 38 11.63 -1.66 9.64
CA GLU A 38 12.85 -0.91 9.95
C GLU A 38 14.00 -1.28 9.01
N ASP A 39 14.24 -2.57 8.78
CA ASP A 39 15.30 -3.03 7.88
C ASP A 39 15.07 -2.53 6.45
N ALA A 40 13.84 -2.64 5.95
CA ALA A 40 13.50 -2.19 4.60
C ALA A 40 13.70 -0.68 4.44
N LEU A 41 13.23 0.13 5.40
CA LEU A 41 13.40 1.59 5.33
C LEU A 41 14.87 1.99 5.50
N SER A 42 15.62 1.32 6.37
CA SER A 42 17.06 1.55 6.56
C SER A 42 17.87 1.20 5.31
N ALA A 43 17.53 0.10 4.62
CA ALA A 43 18.15 -0.27 3.36
C ALA A 43 17.93 0.81 2.28
N LEU A 44 16.70 1.33 2.18
CA LEU A 44 16.37 2.42 1.26
C LEU A 44 17.12 3.71 1.61
N GLU A 45 17.17 4.09 2.88
CA GLU A 45 17.90 5.27 3.34
C GLU A 45 19.41 5.15 3.02
N ASN A 46 20.03 4.04 3.39
CA ASN A 46 21.45 3.78 3.17
C ASN A 46 21.79 3.78 1.67
N TYR A 47 20.93 3.19 0.84
CA TYR A 47 21.07 3.20 -0.61
C TYR A 47 21.10 4.63 -1.18
N LEU A 48 20.21 5.51 -0.71
CA LEU A 48 20.15 6.91 -1.13
C LEU A 48 21.37 7.70 -0.63
N ARG A 49 21.77 7.51 0.65
CA ARG A 49 22.94 8.17 1.25
C ARG A 49 24.24 7.81 0.52
N ALA A 50 24.46 6.52 0.24
CA ALA A 50 25.65 6.05 -0.46
C ALA A 50 25.80 6.66 -1.86
N ARG A 51 24.68 7.00 -2.49
CA ARG A 51 24.62 7.63 -3.82
C ARG A 51 24.47 9.15 -3.77
N LYS A 52 24.50 9.75 -2.57
CA LYS A 52 24.31 11.20 -2.34
C LYS A 52 23.01 11.73 -2.96
N LEU A 53 21.94 10.92 -2.91
CA LEU A 53 20.62 11.26 -3.41
C LEU A 53 19.76 11.83 -2.28
N TYR A 54 19.27 13.05 -2.46
CA TYR A 54 18.36 13.72 -1.51
C TYR A 54 16.88 13.64 -1.93
N ARG A 55 16.62 13.13 -3.13
CA ARG A 55 15.29 12.96 -3.70
C ARG A 55 15.22 11.62 -4.42
N LEU A 56 14.14 10.89 -4.19
CA LEU A 56 13.79 9.70 -4.95
C LEU A 56 12.59 10.03 -5.84
N ILE A 57 12.77 9.89 -7.15
CA ILE A 57 11.67 9.92 -8.13
C ILE A 57 11.57 8.51 -8.69
N THR A 58 10.42 7.87 -8.49
CA THR A 58 10.19 6.50 -8.94
C THR A 58 8.72 6.29 -9.29
N LYS A 59 8.43 5.17 -9.94
CA LYS A 59 7.08 4.73 -10.33
C LYS A 59 6.59 3.65 -9.38
N THR A 60 5.28 3.66 -9.15
CA THR A 60 4.59 2.58 -8.46
C THR A 60 3.28 2.28 -9.17
N SER A 61 3.02 1.01 -9.43
CA SER A 61 1.74 0.50 -9.94
C SER A 61 1.13 -0.52 -8.98
N ILE A 62 1.60 -0.52 -7.72
CA ILE A 62 1.24 -1.49 -6.69
C ILE A 62 -0.27 -1.65 -6.57
N ILE A 63 -0.74 -2.91 -6.54
CA ILE A 63 -2.08 -3.23 -6.10
C ILE A 63 -2.05 -3.69 -4.65
N ILE A 64 -3.01 -3.16 -3.87
CA ILE A 64 -3.31 -3.62 -2.53
C ILE A 64 -4.70 -4.26 -2.59
N ALA A 65 -4.72 -5.58 -2.46
CA ALA A 65 -5.91 -6.42 -2.52
C ALA A 65 -6.05 -7.26 -1.24
N PRO A 66 -7.24 -7.84 -0.98
CA PRO A 66 -7.47 -8.71 0.18
C PRO A 66 -6.36 -9.74 0.39
N GLY A 67 -5.92 -9.89 1.64
CA GLY A 67 -4.76 -10.70 2.02
C GLY A 67 -3.43 -9.94 2.09
N TYR A 68 -3.40 -8.66 1.69
CA TYR A 68 -2.20 -7.83 1.83
C TYR A 68 -1.84 -7.57 3.30
N SER A 69 -0.59 -7.84 3.66
CA SER A 69 -0.03 -7.52 4.98
C SER A 69 0.52 -6.09 5.00
N PHE A 70 -0.21 -5.17 5.65
CA PHE A 70 0.22 -3.78 5.79
C PHE A 70 1.46 -3.66 6.68
N LYS A 71 2.48 -2.93 6.19
CA LYS A 71 3.80 -2.83 6.83
C LYS A 71 4.03 -1.56 7.65
N ILE A 72 3.28 -0.51 7.36
CA ILE A 72 3.52 0.83 7.95
C ILE A 72 2.21 1.42 8.49
N MET A 73 1.18 1.48 7.65
CA MET A 73 -0.07 2.16 8.01
C MET A 73 -0.89 1.36 9.03
N LYS A 74 -1.57 2.09 9.92
CA LYS A 74 -2.48 1.54 10.94
C LYS A 74 -3.95 1.88 10.69
N GLY A 75 -4.21 2.83 9.80
CA GLY A 75 -5.55 3.23 9.40
C GLY A 75 -5.53 3.97 8.07
N LEU A 76 -6.71 4.11 7.48
CA LEU A 76 -6.95 4.78 6.20
C LEU A 76 -8.12 5.75 6.38
N ILE A 77 -7.91 7.01 5.98
CA ILE A 77 -8.99 7.96 5.75
C ILE A 77 -9.21 8.01 4.24
N THR A 78 -10.43 7.71 3.78
CA THR A 78 -10.76 7.65 2.35
C THR A 78 -12.25 7.90 2.10
N ASN A 79 -12.60 8.36 0.91
CA ASN A 79 -13.99 8.43 0.43
C ASN A 79 -14.62 7.03 0.28
N PHE A 80 -15.94 6.98 0.15
CA PHE A 80 -16.68 5.81 -0.34
C PHE A 80 -16.55 5.69 -1.86
N HIS A 81 -16.13 4.51 -2.33
CA HIS A 81 -15.84 4.27 -3.74
C HIS A 81 -16.97 3.50 -4.43
N GLN A 82 -17.02 3.52 -5.75
CA GLN A 82 -18.00 2.69 -6.46
C GLN A 82 -17.70 1.18 -6.29
N PRO A 83 -18.74 0.33 -6.24
CA PRO A 83 -18.60 -1.11 -6.41
C PRO A 83 -17.76 -1.45 -7.65
N GLN A 84 -16.96 -2.52 -7.56
CA GLN A 84 -16.08 -3.01 -8.65
C GLN A 84 -14.90 -2.09 -9.03
N SER A 85 -14.59 -1.06 -8.22
CA SER A 85 -13.38 -0.26 -8.41
C SER A 85 -12.13 -0.94 -7.81
N THR A 86 -10.94 -0.61 -8.32
CA THR A 86 -9.66 -1.05 -7.72
C THR A 86 -9.45 -0.45 -6.33
N LEU A 87 -10.01 0.74 -6.05
CA LEU A 87 -9.97 1.35 -4.72
C LEU A 87 -10.78 0.56 -3.69
N LEU A 88 -11.85 -0.12 -4.12
CA LEU A 88 -12.59 -1.04 -3.25
C LEU A 88 -11.71 -2.22 -2.80
N LEU A 89 -10.72 -2.65 -3.60
CA LEU A 89 -9.77 -3.68 -3.19
C LEU A 89 -8.91 -3.23 -2.01
N LEU A 90 -8.47 -1.95 -1.99
CA LEU A 90 -7.72 -1.37 -0.88
C LEU A 90 -8.59 -1.32 0.40
N VAL A 91 -9.85 -0.90 0.28
CA VAL A 91 -10.80 -0.91 1.40
C VAL A 91 -11.01 -2.33 1.91
N ALA A 92 -11.25 -3.28 1.01
CA ALA A 92 -11.42 -4.69 1.37
C ALA A 92 -10.17 -5.29 2.00
N ALA A 93 -8.97 -4.86 1.59
CA ALA A 93 -7.71 -5.30 2.18
C ALA A 93 -7.57 -4.84 3.63
N ILE A 94 -7.95 -3.60 3.97
CA ILE A 94 -7.80 -3.08 5.34
C ILE A 94 -8.91 -3.54 6.28
N THR A 95 -10.16 -3.65 5.81
CA THR A 95 -11.31 -4.01 6.66
C THR A 95 -11.66 -5.49 6.65
N GLY A 96 -10.95 -6.31 5.87
CA GLY A 96 -11.27 -7.73 5.70
C GLY A 96 -12.69 -7.93 5.19
N THR A 97 -13.40 -8.92 5.73
CA THR A 97 -14.78 -9.25 5.32
C THR A 97 -15.80 -8.15 5.62
N ASN A 98 -15.49 -7.19 6.50
CA ASN A 98 -16.42 -6.13 6.93
C ASN A 98 -16.67 -5.04 5.89
N TRP A 99 -15.92 -5.00 4.77
CA TRP A 99 -16.11 -3.95 3.75
C TRP A 99 -17.54 -3.92 3.22
N ARG A 100 -18.20 -5.09 3.09
CA ARG A 100 -19.59 -5.19 2.62
C ARG A 100 -20.57 -4.55 3.60
N THR A 101 -20.41 -4.84 4.90
CA THR A 101 -21.25 -4.26 5.95
C THR A 101 -21.11 -2.74 6.01
N ILE A 102 -19.88 -2.24 5.88
CA ILE A 102 -19.59 -0.80 5.86
C ILE A 102 -20.27 -0.12 4.68
N TYR A 103 -20.20 -0.74 3.49
CA TYR A 103 -20.79 -0.17 2.28
C TYR A 103 -22.31 -0.28 2.25
N GLN A 104 -22.87 -1.38 2.77
CA GLN A 104 -24.31 -1.53 2.92
C GLN A 104 -24.87 -0.45 3.85
N TYR A 105 -24.22 -0.21 5.00
CA TYR A 105 -24.60 0.87 5.90
C TYR A 105 -24.62 2.24 5.21
N ALA A 106 -23.57 2.55 4.43
CA ALA A 106 -23.48 3.80 3.69
C ALA A 106 -24.61 3.96 2.65
N LEU A 107 -24.94 2.88 1.94
CA LEU A 107 -26.05 2.86 0.97
C LEU A 107 -27.41 3.02 1.65
N ASP A 108 -27.62 2.39 2.81
CA ASP A 108 -28.89 2.44 3.55
C ASP A 108 -29.14 3.78 4.25
N HIS A 109 -28.11 4.62 4.39
CA HIS A 109 -28.16 5.91 5.11
C HIS A 109 -27.83 7.11 4.21
N ASP A 110 -28.04 7.00 2.90
CA ASP A 110 -27.89 8.09 1.92
C ASP A 110 -26.52 8.79 1.94
N PHE A 111 -25.45 8.04 2.26
CA PHE A 111 -24.10 8.59 2.17
C PHE A 111 -23.81 8.96 0.72
N ARG A 112 -23.10 10.07 0.52
CA ARG A 112 -22.65 10.52 -0.79
C ARG A 112 -21.36 9.78 -1.14
N PHE A 113 -21.30 9.17 -2.32
CA PHE A 113 -20.13 8.43 -2.79
C PHE A 113 -19.23 9.32 -3.66
N LEU A 114 -18.05 8.80 -4.02
CA LEU A 114 -17.06 9.40 -4.92
C LEU A 114 -16.34 10.62 -4.32
N SER A 115 -15.59 11.33 -5.17
CA SER A 115 -14.59 12.33 -4.79
C SER A 115 -15.10 13.49 -3.94
N TYR A 116 -16.38 13.85 -4.08
CA TYR A 116 -17.03 14.94 -3.33
C TYR A 116 -18.07 14.44 -2.32
N GLY A 117 -18.09 13.13 -2.10
CA GLY A 117 -18.95 12.48 -1.14
C GLY A 117 -18.41 12.51 0.28
N ASP A 118 -18.93 11.62 1.10
CA ASP A 118 -18.55 11.47 2.49
C ASP A 118 -17.27 10.63 2.63
N GLY A 119 -16.57 10.84 3.75
CA GLY A 119 -15.36 10.14 4.11
C GLY A 119 -15.60 8.99 5.08
N SER A 120 -14.64 8.08 5.14
CA SER A 120 -14.56 6.98 6.07
C SER A 120 -13.19 6.97 6.76
N LEU A 121 -13.19 6.62 8.05
CA LEU A 121 -11.98 6.31 8.82
C LEU A 121 -11.98 4.81 9.12
N LEU A 122 -10.99 4.11 8.61
CA LEU A 122 -10.89 2.66 8.67
C LEU A 122 -9.62 2.29 9.43
N TRP A 123 -9.75 1.56 10.52
CA TRP A 123 -8.60 1.02 11.25
C TRP A 123 -8.22 -0.34 10.69
N LYS A 124 -6.91 -0.61 10.57
CA LYS A 124 -6.42 -1.94 10.21
C LYS A 124 -6.86 -2.90 11.31
N GLN A 125 -7.59 -3.95 10.95
CA GLN A 125 -7.88 -5.03 11.89
C GLN A 125 -6.60 -5.84 12.12
N ASP A 126 -6.36 -6.25 13.36
CA ASP A 126 -5.18 -7.04 13.74
C ASP A 126 -5.34 -8.52 13.40
#